data_AF-A0A125KUB7-F1
#
_entry.id   AF-A0A125KUB7-F1
#
_cell.length_a   1.000
_cell.length_b   1.000
_cell.length_c   1.000
_cell.angle_alpha   90.00
_cell.angle_beta   90.00
_cell.angle_gamma   90.00
#
_symmetry.space_group_name_H-M   'P 1'
#
loop_
_entity.id
_entity.type
_entity.pdbx_description
1 polymer ?
#
loop_
_entity_poly.entity_id
_entity_poly.type
_entity_poly.pdbx_seq_one_letter_code
_entity_poly.pdbx_strand_id
1 'polypeptide(L)'
;MRDLGMRGFGTVYEEFFKQIDFQDDEVALIHGDEAPYVPLSEPLIHLRRCLKSFVVRGHITEAAAIAIAAALKSVWFGKRTVAHFGALLESVPGGISLTYRELVSEVDAHRVKREDLERFIRESPWMCQGQPS
;
A
#
# COMPACT_ATOMS: atom_id res chain seq x y z
N MET A 1 14.10 -14.28 -7.38
CA MET A 1 15.14 -13.27 -7.70
C MET A 1 16.17 -13.35 -6.59
N ARG A 2 17.46 -13.59 -6.85
CA ARG A 2 18.50 -13.50 -5.80
C ARG A 2 18.85 -12.02 -5.68
N ASP A 3 18.88 -11.54 -4.45
CA ASP A 3 19.38 -10.25 -4.00
C ASP A 3 20.69 -9.91 -4.74
N LEU A 4 20.61 -9.03 -5.75
CA LEU A 4 21.72 -8.62 -6.62
C LEU A 4 22.70 -7.70 -5.86
N GLY A 5 23.14 -8.11 -4.66
CA GLY A 5 23.93 -7.29 -3.74
C GLY A 5 23.11 -6.28 -2.93
N MET A 6 21.78 -6.22 -3.11
CA MET A 6 20.89 -5.38 -2.31
C MET A 6 20.30 -6.20 -1.14
N ARG A 7 20.53 -5.75 0.09
CA ARG A 7 19.81 -6.27 1.27
C ARG A 7 18.57 -5.42 1.49
N GLY A 8 17.41 -5.97 1.17
CA GLY A 8 16.16 -5.26 1.41
C GLY A 8 15.75 -5.19 2.87
N PHE A 9 14.86 -4.25 3.16
CA PHE A 9 14.35 -3.98 4.50
C PHE A 9 12.86 -3.60 4.38
N GLY A 10 12.06 -3.99 5.37
CA GLY A 10 10.67 -3.54 5.44
C GLY A 10 9.68 -4.53 4.84
N THR A 11 8.40 -4.30 5.16
CA THR A 11 7.31 -5.10 4.63
C THR A 11 7.15 -4.94 3.12
N VAL A 12 7.41 -3.76 2.54
CA VAL A 12 7.34 -3.59 1.08
C VAL A 12 8.33 -4.51 0.36
N TYR A 13 9.58 -4.60 0.85
CA TYR A 13 10.58 -5.50 0.26
C TYR A 13 10.20 -6.97 0.41
N GLU A 14 9.72 -7.36 1.59
CA GLU A 14 9.26 -8.73 1.81
C GLU A 14 8.09 -9.10 0.89
N GLU A 15 7.12 -8.20 0.72
CA GLU A 15 5.98 -8.41 -0.18
C GLU A 15 6.42 -8.48 -1.65
N PHE A 16 7.35 -7.61 -2.08
CA PHE A 16 7.98 -7.68 -3.39
C PHE A 16 8.62 -9.04 -3.67
N PHE A 17 9.29 -9.62 -2.66
CA PHE A 17 9.95 -10.91 -2.81
C PHE A 17 8.99 -12.10 -2.75
N LYS A 18 7.92 -12.00 -1.95
CA LYS A 18 6.96 -13.08 -1.68
C LYS A 18 5.84 -13.16 -2.72
N GLN A 19 5.40 -12.03 -3.29
CA GLN A 19 4.30 -11.99 -4.25
C GLN A 19 4.85 -12.10 -5.68
N ILE A 20 4.60 -13.23 -6.34
CA ILE A 20 4.99 -13.48 -7.75
C ILE A 20 4.46 -12.41 -8.71
N ASP A 21 3.33 -11.80 -8.37
CA ASP A 21 2.61 -10.81 -9.20
C ASP A 21 2.81 -9.36 -8.70
N PHE A 22 3.85 -9.13 -7.89
CA PHE A 22 4.26 -7.78 -7.48
C PHE A 22 4.97 -7.11 -8.65
N GLN A 23 4.35 -6.09 -9.22
CA GLN A 23 4.88 -5.29 -10.33
C GLN A 23 5.31 -3.90 -9.81
N ASP A 24 6.13 -3.19 -10.56
CA ASP A 24 6.64 -1.87 -10.15
C ASP A 24 5.51 -0.84 -9.89
N ASP A 25 4.37 -1.01 -10.55
CA ASP A 25 3.21 -0.14 -10.39
C ASP A 25 2.48 -0.32 -9.04
N GLU A 26 2.75 -1.43 -8.31
CA GLU A 26 2.20 -1.71 -6.98
C GLU A 26 2.63 -0.64 -5.97
N VAL A 27 3.81 -0.05 -6.20
CA VAL A 27 4.42 1.00 -5.35
C VAL A 27 4.41 2.39 -6.01
N ALA A 28 3.87 2.52 -7.22
CA ALA A 28 3.85 3.78 -7.97
C ALA A 28 2.64 4.66 -7.60
N LEU A 29 2.85 5.99 -7.67
CA LEU A 29 1.78 6.99 -7.57
C LEU A 29 2.12 8.25 -8.36
N ILE A 30 1.12 9.11 -8.56
CA ILE A 30 1.27 10.43 -9.16
C ILE A 30 1.35 11.48 -8.06
N HIS A 31 2.24 12.46 -8.23
CA HIS A 31 2.29 13.67 -7.44
C HIS A 31 1.91 14.88 -8.30
N GLY A 32 1.45 15.96 -7.66
CA GLY A 32 1.35 17.27 -8.30
C GLY A 32 2.70 17.72 -8.85
N ASP A 33 2.67 18.58 -9.85
CA ASP A 33 3.84 19.13 -10.54
C ASP A 33 4.52 20.27 -9.78
N GLU A 34 3.83 20.85 -8.79
CA GLU A 34 4.35 21.91 -7.95
C GLU A 34 4.52 21.46 -6.49
N ALA A 35 5.52 22.04 -5.80
CA ALA A 35 5.69 21.88 -4.36
C ALA A 35 4.39 22.30 -3.63
N PRO A 36 3.90 21.51 -2.64
CA PRO A 36 4.62 20.47 -1.90
C PRO A 36 4.54 19.05 -2.51
N TYR A 37 4.25 18.92 -3.80
CA TYR A 37 4.13 17.65 -4.53
C TYR A 37 3.10 16.73 -3.89
N VAL A 38 1.88 17.24 -3.71
CA VAL A 38 0.81 16.47 -3.06
C VAL A 38 0.53 15.17 -3.84
N PRO A 39 0.33 14.03 -3.16
CA PRO A 39 -0.04 12.80 -3.83
C PRO A 39 -1.44 12.95 -4.45
N LEU A 40 -1.55 12.65 -5.74
CA LEU A 40 -2.82 12.68 -6.50
C LEU A 40 -3.41 11.28 -6.69
N SER A 41 -2.63 10.23 -6.42
CA SER A 41 -3.06 8.83 -6.41
C SER A 41 -2.38 8.06 -5.29
N GLU A 42 -2.82 6.83 -5.06
CA GLU A 42 -2.33 5.94 -4.02
C GLU A 42 -1.64 4.71 -4.62
N PRO A 43 -0.49 4.29 -4.05
CA PRO A 43 0.09 2.98 -4.31
C PRO A 43 -0.89 1.86 -3.98
N LEU A 44 -0.91 0.81 -4.80
CA LEU A 44 -1.82 -0.31 -4.59
C LEU A 44 -1.54 -1.05 -3.27
N ILE A 45 -0.28 -1.13 -2.85
CA ILE A 45 0.11 -1.75 -1.58
C ILE A 45 -0.54 -1.07 -0.36
N HIS A 46 -0.73 0.25 -0.38
CA HIS A 46 -1.42 0.96 0.70
C HIS A 46 -2.91 0.57 0.75
N LEU A 47 -3.55 0.51 -0.43
CA LEU A 47 -4.96 0.15 -0.53
C LEU A 47 -5.19 -1.32 -0.14
N ARG A 48 -4.27 -2.24 -0.48
CA ARG A 48 -4.32 -3.64 -0.03
C ARG A 48 -4.23 -3.77 1.49
N ARG A 49 -3.36 -2.99 2.13
CA ARG A 49 -3.27 -2.95 3.59
C ARG A 49 -4.55 -2.42 4.23
N CYS A 50 -5.13 -1.37 3.65
CA CYS A 50 -6.43 -0.84 4.08
C CYS A 50 -7.55 -1.89 3.96
N LEU A 51 -7.66 -2.55 2.80
CA LEU A 51 -8.61 -3.65 2.59
C LEU A 51 -8.44 -4.78 3.60
N LYS A 52 -7.20 -5.20 3.86
CA LYS A 52 -6.89 -6.23 4.87
C LYS A 52 -7.37 -5.80 6.27
N SER A 53 -7.19 -4.54 6.62
CA SER A 53 -7.68 -3.97 7.89
C SER A 53 -9.22 -4.00 7.96
N PHE A 54 -9.92 -3.72 6.87
CA PHE A 54 -11.38 -3.85 6.81
C PHE A 54 -11.85 -5.30 6.93
N VAL A 55 -11.15 -6.26 6.33
CA VAL A 55 -11.46 -7.69 6.49
C VAL A 55 -11.28 -8.13 7.94
N VAL A 56 -10.15 -7.77 8.57
CA VAL A 56 -9.85 -8.14 9.97
C VAL A 56 -10.89 -7.56 10.94
N ARG A 57 -11.40 -6.36 10.66
CA ARG A 57 -12.47 -5.71 11.43
C ARG A 57 -13.88 -6.23 11.10
N GLY A 58 -14.01 -7.12 10.11
CA GLY A 58 -15.29 -7.68 9.68
C GLY A 58 -16.17 -6.71 8.89
N HIS A 59 -15.60 -5.62 8.37
CA HIS A 59 -16.34 -4.63 7.57
C HIS A 59 -16.66 -5.13 6.17
N ILE A 60 -15.76 -5.90 5.56
CA ILE A 60 -15.93 -6.54 4.25
C ILE A 60 -15.45 -7.98 4.29
N THR A 61 -15.87 -8.79 3.31
CA THR A 61 -15.38 -10.16 3.16
C THR A 61 -14.02 -10.20 2.45
N GLU A 62 -13.25 -11.27 2.65
CA GLU A 62 -12.01 -11.51 1.91
C GLU A 62 -12.24 -11.52 0.38
N ALA A 63 -13.34 -12.12 -0.07
CA ALA A 63 -13.71 -12.15 -1.49
C ALA A 63 -13.94 -10.74 -2.06
N ALA A 64 -14.61 -9.87 -1.29
CA ALA A 64 -14.81 -8.47 -1.67
C ALA A 64 -13.47 -7.72 -1.73
N ALA A 65 -12.58 -7.92 -0.74
CA ALA A 65 -11.25 -7.32 -0.74
C ALA A 65 -10.42 -7.73 -1.97
N ILE A 66 -10.43 -9.02 -2.33
CA ILE A 66 -9.76 -9.54 -3.53
C ILE A 66 -10.33 -8.89 -4.80
N ALA A 67 -11.65 -8.80 -4.91
CA ALA A 67 -12.31 -8.20 -6.07
C ALA A 67 -11.97 -6.70 -6.23
N ILE A 68 -11.98 -5.94 -5.13
CA ILE A 68 -11.61 -4.52 -5.14
C ILE A 68 -10.13 -4.34 -5.51
N ALA A 69 -9.23 -5.14 -4.92
CA ALA A 69 -7.81 -5.07 -5.23
C ALA A 69 -7.53 -5.40 -6.71
N ALA A 70 -8.25 -6.38 -7.29
CA ALA A 70 -8.16 -6.70 -8.71
C ALA A 70 -8.66 -5.56 -9.60
N ALA A 71 -9.76 -4.90 -9.23
CA ALA A 71 -10.30 -3.74 -9.95
C ALA A 71 -9.35 -2.52 -9.89
N LEU A 72 -8.71 -2.29 -8.75
CA LEU A 72 -7.68 -1.24 -8.64
C LEU A 72 -6.41 -1.57 -9.42
N LYS A 73 -6.03 -2.85 -9.47
CA LYS A 73 -4.86 -3.31 -10.24
C LYS A 73 -5.07 -3.17 -11.75
N SER A 74 -6.29 -3.40 -12.25
CA SER A 74 -6.58 -3.36 -13.68
C SER A 74 -6.60 -1.94 -14.27
N VAL A 75 -6.60 -0.90 -13.44
CA VAL A 75 -6.50 0.49 -13.88
C VAL A 75 -5.06 1.02 -13.77
N TRP A 76 -4.74 1.99 -14.63
CA TRP A 76 -3.49 2.75 -14.53
C TRP A 76 -3.36 3.39 -13.14
N PHE A 77 -2.17 3.33 -12.54
CA PHE A 77 -1.92 3.74 -11.14
C PHE A 77 -2.32 5.19 -10.83
N GLY A 78 -2.30 6.10 -11.81
CA GLY A 78 -2.79 7.47 -11.63
C GLY A 78 -4.30 7.60 -11.46
N LYS A 79 -5.08 6.54 -11.70
CA LYS A 79 -6.53 6.47 -11.42
C LYS A 79 -6.85 5.81 -10.07
N ARG A 80 -5.85 5.37 -9.31
CA ARG A 80 -6.04 4.81 -7.97
C ARG A 80 -6.18 5.95 -6.97
N THR A 81 -7.32 6.61 -6.94
CA THR A 81 -7.60 7.72 -6.02
C THR A 81 -8.41 7.24 -4.82
N VAL A 82 -8.37 7.98 -3.71
CA VAL A 82 -9.22 7.68 -2.54
C VAL A 82 -10.71 7.66 -2.91
N ALA A 83 -11.15 8.57 -3.78
CA ALA A 83 -12.53 8.60 -4.26
C ALA A 83 -12.90 7.35 -5.07
N HIS A 84 -12.03 6.91 -5.99
CA HIS A 84 -12.28 5.69 -6.76
C HIS A 84 -12.29 4.45 -5.86
N PHE A 85 -11.40 4.40 -4.88
CA PHE A 85 -11.39 3.32 -3.89
C PHE A 85 -12.69 3.27 -3.07
N GLY A 86 -13.20 4.43 -2.63
CA GLY A 86 -14.48 4.53 -1.92
C GLY A 86 -15.66 4.02 -2.75
N ALA A 87 -15.72 4.42 -4.02
CA ALA A 87 -16.76 3.94 -4.94
C ALA A 87 -16.72 2.41 -5.11
N LEU A 88 -15.51 1.81 -5.16
CA LEU A 88 -15.37 0.36 -5.23
C LEU A 88 -15.84 -0.34 -3.94
N LEU A 89 -15.51 0.22 -2.76
CA LEU A 89 -15.97 -0.27 -1.46
C LEU A 89 -17.50 -0.30 -1.34
N GLU A 90 -18.18 0.70 -1.90
CA GLU A 90 -19.65 0.75 -1.90
C GLU A 90 -20.28 -0.20 -2.91
N SER A 91 -19.59 -0.48 -4.02
CA SER A 91 -20.15 -1.27 -5.14
C SER A 91 -20.19 -2.78 -4.90
N VAL A 92 -19.42 -3.30 -3.95
CA VAL A 92 -19.34 -4.74 -3.69
C VAL A 92 -20.47 -5.22 -2.77
N PRO A 93 -20.92 -6.48 -2.88
CA PRO A 93 -21.88 -7.06 -1.96
C PRO A 93 -21.39 -7.02 -0.51
N GLY A 94 -22.18 -6.45 0.39
CA GLY A 94 -21.77 -6.22 1.78
C GLY A 94 -20.72 -5.12 1.93
N GLY A 95 -20.63 -4.22 0.94
CA GLY A 95 -19.76 -3.07 0.94
C GLY A 95 -20.05 -2.08 2.06
N ILE A 96 -19.07 -1.21 2.31
CA ILE A 96 -19.16 -0.13 3.30
C ILE A 96 -19.19 1.21 2.60
N SER A 97 -19.99 2.13 3.10
CA SER A 97 -19.94 3.54 2.73
C SER A 97 -19.27 4.30 3.86
N LEU A 98 -18.22 5.04 3.51
CA LEU A 98 -17.47 5.91 4.41
C LEU A 98 -17.51 7.31 3.83
N THR A 99 -17.54 8.33 4.68
CA THR A 99 -17.31 9.69 4.22
C THR A 99 -15.89 9.78 3.62
N TYR A 100 -15.69 10.72 2.70
CA TYR A 100 -14.36 10.94 2.11
C TYR A 100 -13.28 11.17 3.19
N ARG A 101 -13.62 11.89 4.27
CA ARG A 101 -12.71 12.16 5.38
C ARG A 101 -12.30 10.89 6.13
N GLU A 102 -13.26 10.02 6.43
CA GLU A 102 -12.99 8.74 7.09
C GLU A 102 -12.12 7.86 6.19
N LEU A 103 -12.44 7.80 4.90
CA LEU A 103 -11.69 7.00 3.95
C LEU A 103 -10.24 7.48 3.78
N VAL A 104 -10.01 8.80 3.70
CA VAL A 104 -8.66 9.38 3.71
C VAL A 104 -7.91 8.97 4.98
N SER A 105 -8.56 9.07 6.14
CA SER A 105 -7.95 8.69 7.42
C SER A 105 -7.56 7.21 7.47
N GLU A 106 -8.41 6.34 6.94
CA GLU A 106 -8.15 4.89 6.86
C GLU A 106 -6.98 4.57 5.92
N VAL A 107 -6.92 5.23 4.75
CA VAL A 107 -5.80 5.05 3.82
C VAL A 107 -4.48 5.59 4.40
N ASP A 108 -4.52 6.76 5.04
CA ASP A 108 -3.35 7.39 5.66
C ASP A 108 -2.76 6.54 6.79
N ALA A 109 -3.62 5.89 7.59
CA ALA A 109 -3.22 4.97 8.65
C ALA A 109 -2.50 3.71 8.14
N HIS A 110 -2.49 3.48 6.82
CA HIS A 110 -1.91 2.30 6.18
C HIS A 110 -0.81 2.63 5.16
N ARG A 111 -0.17 3.80 5.29
CA ARG A 111 1.00 4.20 4.48
C ARG A 111 2.28 3.45 4.92
N VAL A 112 2.38 2.20 4.49
CA VAL A 112 3.46 1.25 4.80
C VAL A 112 4.87 1.81 4.58
N LYS A 113 5.06 2.60 3.52
CA LYS A 113 6.39 3.15 3.21
C LYS A 113 6.92 4.05 4.32
N ARG A 114 6.03 4.76 5.04
CA ARG A 114 6.41 5.58 6.19
C ARG A 114 6.82 4.72 7.37
N GLU A 115 6.03 3.69 7.68
CA GLU A 115 6.33 2.75 8.77
C GLU A 115 7.67 2.03 8.55
N ASP A 116 7.92 1.56 7.33
CA ASP A 116 9.19 0.90 6.97
C ASP A 116 10.39 1.84 7.14
N LEU A 117 10.26 3.11 6.73
CA LEU A 117 11.31 4.12 6.90
C LEU A 117 11.58 4.43 8.38
N GLU A 118 10.53 4.66 9.17
CA GLU A 118 10.65 4.90 10.61
C GLU A 118 11.32 3.72 11.32
N ARG A 119 10.96 2.50 10.94
CA ARG A 119 11.58 1.28 11.45
C ARG A 119 13.04 1.18 11.04
N PHE A 120 13.36 1.48 9.78
CA PHE A 120 14.73 1.46 9.26
C PHE A 120 15.63 2.41 10.05
N ILE A 121 15.17 3.66 10.27
CA ILE A 121 15.90 4.65 11.05
C ILE A 121 16.12 4.17 12.49
N ARG A 122 15.06 3.71 13.15
CA ARG A 122 15.11 3.24 14.54
C ARG A 122 16.03 2.03 14.73
N GLU A 123 15.97 1.04 13.83
CA GLU A 123 16.75 -0.19 13.94
C GLU A 123 18.19 0.00 13.47
N SER A 124 18.45 1.04 12.65
CA SER A 124 19.78 1.36 12.14
C SER A 124 20.57 0.13 11.67
N PRO A 125 20.01 -0.76 10.82
CA PRO A 125 20.60 -2.04 10.47
C PRO A 125 21.96 -1.93 9.76
N TRP A 126 22.32 -0.73 9.29
CA TRP A 126 23.64 -0.43 8.72
C TRP A 126 24.75 -0.25 9.79
N MET A 127 24.41 -0.01 11.06
CA MET A 127 25.40 0.17 12.13
C MET A 127 25.95 -1.17 12.66
N CYS A 128 25.26 -2.29 12.44
CA CYS A 128 25.76 -3.62 12.80
C CYS A 128 26.82 -4.18 11.82
N GLN A 129 27.34 -3.36 10.89
CA GLN A 129 28.31 -3.78 9.86
C GLN A 129 29.78 -3.81 10.35
N GLY A 130 30.00 -4.08 11.64
CA GLY A 130 31.28 -3.84 12.29
C GLY A 130 31.84 -4.97 13.15
N GLN A 131 31.65 -6.26 12.80
CA GLN A 131 32.56 -7.31 13.27
C GLN A 131 32.78 -8.33 12.14
N PRO A 132 33.97 -8.35 11.50
CA PRO A 132 34.38 -9.51 10.72
C PRO A 132 34.66 -10.68 11.67
N SER A 133 34.20 -11.87 11.29
CA SER A 133 34.53 -13.16 11.91
C SER A 133 36.03 -13.46 11.86
#